data_AF-A0A4W5M0W4-F1
#
_entry.id   AF-A0A4W5M0W4-F1
#
_cell.length_a   1.000
_cell.length_b   1.000
_cell.length_c   1.000
_cell.angle_alpha   90.00
_cell.angle_beta   90.00
_cell.angle_gamma   90.00
#
_symmetry.space_group_name_H-M   'P 1'
#
loop_
_entity.id
_entity.type
_entity.pdbx_description
1 polymer ?
#
loop_
_entity_poly.entity_id
_entity_poly.type
_entity_poly.pdbx_seq_one_letter_code
_entity_poly.pdbx_strand_id
1 'polypeptide(L)'
;MLYLLSISPTAEPVDVLEALDFHNSPEGVRKTSGFCTNRRASEPDTAYRVGKQAQISAPTKQLFPGVFPEDFSLLTTLRPKAGLQSFLLSVYSEQGEQQLGVEVGRSPVFLYEDQSGKPAPEDYPLFRSLNLADGKWHRVAISVEKKTVTVIVDCKQKITKPLLRSDRASINTNECWAVHSAWLVSRPNPSRGSSGALAGHSRHYPVKCEAPNAPNSKSKR
;
A
#
# COMPACT_ATOMS: atom_id res chain seq x y z
N MET A 1 -2.84 2.39 -7.25
CA MET A 1 -1.70 3.08 -6.67
C MET A 1 -1.39 2.29 -5.44
N LEU A 2 -0.31 1.53 -5.53
CA LEU A 2 0.27 0.75 -4.46
C LEU A 2 1.77 0.99 -4.61
N TYR A 3 2.29 1.96 -3.87
CA TYR A 3 3.70 2.31 -3.89
C TYR A 3 4.36 1.79 -2.64
N LEU A 4 5.56 1.26 -2.79
CA LEU A 4 6.48 1.07 -1.68
C LEU A 4 7.67 2.01 -1.86
N LEU A 5 8.02 2.74 -0.80
CA LEU A 5 9.05 3.76 -0.81
C LEU A 5 10.08 3.46 0.26
N SER A 6 11.36 3.56 -0.07
CA SER A 6 12.43 3.65 0.92
C SER A 6 12.49 5.07 1.48
N ILE A 7 12.87 5.22 2.75
CA ILE A 7 13.11 6.54 3.35
C ILE A 7 14.41 7.19 2.82
N SER A 8 15.25 6.43 2.10
CA SER A 8 16.47 6.96 1.49
C SER A 8 16.18 7.97 0.36
N PRO A 9 16.83 9.15 0.36
CA PRO A 9 16.61 10.19 -0.64
C PRO A 9 16.98 9.76 -2.09
N THR A 10 17.83 8.76 -2.26
CA THR A 10 18.29 8.31 -3.59
C THR A 10 17.48 7.15 -4.14
N ALA A 11 16.49 6.64 -3.39
CA ALA A 11 15.69 5.50 -3.80
C ALA A 11 14.42 5.94 -4.53
N GLU A 12 14.23 5.44 -5.74
CA GLU A 12 13.00 5.66 -6.51
C GLU A 12 11.84 4.84 -5.92
N PRO A 13 10.60 5.37 -5.88
CA PRO A 13 9.42 4.62 -5.47
C PRO A 13 9.15 3.41 -6.36
N VAL A 14 8.76 2.29 -5.76
CA VAL A 14 8.37 1.07 -6.47
C VAL A 14 6.86 1.06 -6.68
N ASP A 15 6.40 1.12 -7.94
CA ASP A 15 4.99 0.89 -8.31
C ASP A 15 4.71 -0.62 -8.33
N VAL A 16 4.16 -1.16 -7.24
CA VAL A 16 3.91 -2.59 -7.10
C VAL A 16 2.90 -3.09 -8.14
N LEU A 17 1.94 -2.25 -8.57
CA LEU A 17 0.98 -2.66 -9.60
C LEU A 17 1.64 -2.79 -10.98
N GLU A 18 2.61 -1.92 -11.27
CA GLU A 18 3.38 -1.98 -12.50
C GLU A 18 4.27 -3.22 -12.51
N ALA A 19 5.01 -3.44 -11.43
CA ALA A 19 5.95 -4.55 -11.30
C ALA A 19 5.25 -5.93 -11.31
N LEU A 20 4.00 -6.01 -10.85
CA LEU A 20 3.16 -7.21 -10.91
C LEU A 20 2.30 -7.30 -12.17
N ASP A 21 2.58 -6.47 -13.17
CA ASP A 21 1.94 -6.52 -14.49
C ASP A 21 0.41 -6.36 -14.49
N PHE A 22 -0.14 -5.63 -13.51
CA PHE A 22 -1.60 -5.45 -13.42
C PHE A 22 -2.19 -4.79 -14.66
N HIS A 23 -1.39 -4.02 -15.40
CA HIS A 23 -1.82 -3.39 -16.64
C HIS A 23 -2.22 -4.41 -17.72
N ASN A 24 -1.70 -5.63 -17.70
CA ASN A 24 -2.12 -6.70 -18.61
C ASN A 24 -3.28 -7.55 -18.07
N SER A 25 -3.81 -7.23 -16.88
CA SER A 25 -4.94 -7.94 -16.25
C SER A 25 -4.67 -9.44 -16.12
N PRO A 26 -3.68 -9.85 -15.30
CA PRO A 26 -3.36 -11.26 -15.09
C PRO A 26 -4.57 -12.03 -14.54
N GLU A 27 -4.48 -13.35 -14.53
CA GLU A 27 -5.60 -14.21 -14.15
C GLU A 27 -6.22 -13.81 -12.79
N GLY A 28 -7.55 -13.69 -12.77
CA GLY A 28 -8.28 -13.25 -11.58
C GLY A 28 -8.27 -11.73 -11.34
N VAL A 29 -7.55 -10.93 -12.15
CA VAL A 29 -7.57 -9.46 -12.11
C VAL A 29 -8.46 -8.89 -13.21
N ARG A 30 -9.28 -7.88 -12.86
CA ARG A 30 -10.12 -7.15 -13.83
C ARG A 30 -9.98 -5.65 -13.66
N LYS A 31 -9.77 -4.92 -14.76
CA LYS A 31 -9.82 -3.45 -14.79
C LYS A 31 -11.25 -2.94 -14.58
N THR A 32 -11.38 -1.82 -13.88
CA THR A 32 -12.64 -1.12 -13.62
C THR A 32 -12.38 0.35 -13.30
N SER A 33 -13.43 1.15 -13.06
CA SER A 33 -13.28 2.55 -12.65
C SER A 33 -12.79 2.65 -11.20
N GLY A 34 -11.81 3.53 -11.00
CA GLY A 34 -11.15 3.73 -9.71
C GLY A 34 -11.79 4.80 -8.84
N PHE A 35 -10.96 5.39 -7.99
CA PHE A 35 -11.37 6.32 -6.95
C PHE A 35 -12.01 7.58 -7.52
N CYS A 36 -11.34 8.26 -8.44
CA CYS A 36 -11.89 9.41 -9.13
C CYS A 36 -12.56 8.99 -10.44
N THR A 37 -13.88 8.89 -10.47
CA THR A 37 -14.64 8.52 -11.67
C THR A 37 -14.87 9.68 -12.64
N ASN A 38 -14.77 10.92 -12.15
CA ASN A 38 -14.98 12.14 -12.95
C ASN A 38 -13.75 13.04 -12.82
N ARG A 39 -12.89 13.04 -13.83
CA ARG A 39 -11.73 13.95 -13.92
C ARG A 39 -11.99 15.01 -14.98
N ARG A 40 -11.60 16.26 -14.70
CA ARG A 40 -11.83 17.40 -15.62
C ARG A 40 -10.93 17.37 -16.86
N ALA A 41 -9.73 16.80 -16.75
CA ALA A 41 -8.67 16.88 -17.76
C ALA A 41 -8.02 15.51 -18.10
N SER A 42 -8.66 14.41 -17.69
CA SER A 42 -8.23 13.05 -18.03
C SER A 42 -9.37 12.05 -17.90
N GLU A 43 -9.11 10.84 -18.38
CA GLU A 43 -9.94 9.67 -18.13
C GLU A 43 -10.10 9.40 -16.62
N PRO A 44 -11.19 8.74 -16.21
CA PRO A 44 -11.38 8.23 -14.86
C PRO A 44 -10.16 7.45 -14.36
N ASP A 45 -9.99 7.36 -13.04
CA ASP A 45 -8.98 6.47 -12.47
C ASP A 45 -9.20 5.03 -12.92
N THR A 46 -8.10 4.30 -13.11
CA THR A 46 -8.16 2.87 -13.37
C THR A 46 -8.02 2.14 -12.04
N ALA A 47 -8.95 1.25 -11.70
CA ALA A 47 -8.80 0.32 -10.60
C ALA A 47 -8.70 -1.12 -11.08
N TYR A 48 -8.04 -1.93 -10.27
CA TYR A 48 -7.90 -3.35 -10.49
C TYR A 48 -8.66 -4.10 -9.41
N ARG A 49 -9.66 -4.89 -9.83
CA ARG A 49 -10.38 -5.83 -8.98
C ARG A 49 -9.63 -7.13 -8.92
N VAL A 50 -9.17 -7.51 -7.74
CA VAL A 50 -8.51 -8.80 -7.51
C VAL A 50 -9.56 -9.80 -7.03
N GLY A 51 -9.88 -10.80 -7.85
CA GLY A 51 -10.82 -11.87 -7.55
C GLY A 51 -10.22 -12.93 -6.63
N LYS A 52 -11.06 -13.73 -5.96
CA LYS A 52 -10.63 -14.74 -4.97
C LYS A 52 -9.63 -15.77 -5.52
N GLN A 53 -9.74 -16.10 -6.81
CA GLN A 53 -8.86 -17.04 -7.50
C GLN A 53 -7.54 -16.42 -8.00
N ALA A 54 -7.34 -15.10 -7.86
CA ALA A 54 -6.08 -14.50 -8.27
C ALA A 54 -4.94 -14.94 -7.34
N GLN A 55 -3.87 -15.46 -7.93
CA GLN A 55 -2.61 -15.80 -7.27
C GLN A 55 -1.53 -14.93 -7.89
N ILE A 56 -1.26 -13.78 -7.28
CA ILE A 56 -0.35 -12.78 -7.85
C ILE A 56 0.84 -12.68 -6.93
N SER A 57 1.99 -13.13 -7.42
CA SER A 57 3.25 -13.04 -6.71
C SER A 57 4.38 -12.65 -7.65
N ALA A 58 5.40 -12.00 -7.11
CA ALA A 58 6.68 -11.79 -7.80
C ALA A 58 7.86 -11.89 -6.83
N PRO A 59 9.05 -12.26 -7.31
CA PRO A 59 10.26 -12.21 -6.50
C PRO A 59 10.48 -10.81 -5.92
N THR A 60 10.84 -10.73 -4.64
CA THR A 60 11.21 -9.50 -3.94
C THR A 60 12.32 -8.76 -4.65
N LYS A 61 13.29 -9.47 -5.25
CA LYS A 61 14.35 -8.85 -6.07
C LYS A 61 13.84 -8.11 -7.31
N GLN A 62 12.70 -8.51 -7.86
CA GLN A 62 12.09 -7.79 -9.00
C GLN A 62 11.52 -6.44 -8.56
N LEU A 63 11.01 -6.37 -7.32
CA LEU A 63 10.50 -5.14 -6.72
C LEU A 63 11.62 -4.30 -6.11
N PHE A 64 12.63 -4.95 -5.54
CA PHE A 64 13.80 -4.37 -4.87
C PHE A 64 15.07 -5.04 -5.38
N PRO A 65 15.64 -4.55 -6.50
CA PRO A 65 16.89 -5.11 -7.03
C PRO A 65 18.09 -4.94 -6.08
N GLY A 66 17.97 -4.09 -5.05
CA GLY A 66 18.93 -3.93 -3.97
C GLY A 66 18.49 -4.62 -2.67
N VAL A 67 18.89 -4.04 -1.53
CA VAL A 67 18.48 -4.51 -0.20
C VAL A 67 17.09 -3.96 0.11
N PHE A 68 16.22 -4.79 0.69
CA PHE A 68 14.93 -4.32 1.19
C PHE A 68 15.16 -3.27 2.28
N PRO A 69 14.55 -2.08 2.19
CA PRO A 69 14.84 -1.00 3.13
C PRO A 69 14.43 -1.35 4.56
N GLU A 70 15.30 -1.05 5.54
CA GLU A 70 14.95 -1.11 6.96
C GLU A 70 13.75 -0.18 7.23
N ASP A 71 13.84 1.08 6.80
CA ASP A 71 12.77 2.07 6.94
C ASP A 71 12.06 2.30 5.60
N PHE A 72 10.73 2.14 5.60
CA PHE A 72 9.94 2.19 4.38
C PHE A 72 8.54 2.73 4.60
N SER A 73 7.85 3.05 3.51
CA SER A 73 6.44 3.41 3.53
C SER A 73 5.66 2.74 2.41
N LEU A 74 4.45 2.28 2.72
CA LEU A 74 3.48 1.76 1.78
C LEU A 74 2.37 2.80 1.59
N LEU A 75 2.09 3.19 0.35
CA LEU A 75 0.98 4.08 0.00
C LEU A 75 0.01 3.36 -0.92
N THR A 76 -1.25 3.30 -0.54
CA THR A 76 -2.28 2.62 -1.31
C THR A 76 -3.61 3.36 -1.32
N THR A 77 -4.33 3.24 -2.43
CA THR A 77 -5.75 3.64 -2.51
C THR A 77 -6.56 2.40 -2.84
N LEU A 78 -7.37 1.95 -1.88
CA LEU A 78 -8.07 0.68 -1.99
C LEU A 78 -9.54 0.76 -1.58
N ARG A 79 -10.32 -0.22 -2.04
CA ARG A 79 -11.70 -0.44 -1.57
C ARG A 79 -11.89 -1.93 -1.29
N PRO A 80 -11.76 -2.35 -0.01
CA PRO A 80 -12.12 -3.70 0.42
C PRO A 80 -13.60 -3.96 0.26
N LYS A 81 -13.99 -5.23 0.18
CA LYS A 81 -15.40 -5.62 0.37
C LYS A 81 -15.82 -5.36 1.81
N ALA A 82 -17.08 -4.99 2.01
CA ALA A 82 -17.61 -4.82 3.36
C ALA A 82 -17.48 -6.13 4.17
N GLY A 83 -16.95 -6.03 5.39
CA GLY A 83 -16.72 -7.18 6.29
C GLY A 83 -15.55 -8.09 5.90
N LEU A 84 -14.73 -7.72 4.90
CA LEU A 84 -13.51 -8.46 4.57
C LEU A 84 -12.48 -8.35 5.69
N GLN A 85 -11.80 -9.46 5.98
CA GLN A 85 -10.60 -9.52 6.82
C GLN A 85 -9.55 -10.33 6.06
N SER A 86 -8.51 -9.69 5.52
CA SER A 86 -7.47 -10.37 4.72
C SER A 86 -6.27 -9.46 4.47
N PHE A 87 -5.12 -10.03 4.11
CA PHE A 87 -3.87 -9.30 3.84
C PHE A 87 -3.85 -8.62 2.48
N LEU A 88 -3.83 -7.29 2.43
CA LEU A 88 -3.61 -6.53 1.18
C LEU A 88 -2.37 -7.04 0.41
N LEU A 89 -1.28 -7.22 1.15
CA LEU A 89 0.04 -7.53 0.63
C LEU A 89 0.80 -8.31 1.70
N SER A 90 1.56 -9.29 1.26
CA SER A 90 2.45 -10.07 2.11
C SER A 90 3.80 -10.29 1.43
N VAL A 91 4.83 -10.48 2.24
CA VAL A 91 6.17 -10.91 1.81
C VAL A 91 6.48 -12.21 2.53
N TYR A 92 6.95 -13.19 1.77
CA TYR A 92 7.21 -14.54 2.26
C TYR A 92 8.68 -14.89 2.09
N SER A 93 9.23 -15.53 3.11
CA SER A 93 10.54 -16.19 3.08
C SER A 93 10.63 -17.23 1.96
N GLU A 94 11.84 -17.65 1.60
CA GLU A 94 12.05 -18.78 0.69
C GLU A 94 11.40 -20.07 1.22
N GLN A 95 11.25 -20.18 2.54
CA GLN A 95 10.63 -21.29 3.25
C GLN A 95 9.10 -21.18 3.30
N GLY A 96 8.52 -20.08 2.79
CA GLY A 96 7.08 -19.83 2.75
C GLY A 96 6.50 -19.20 4.03
N GLU A 97 7.35 -18.72 4.94
CA GLU A 97 6.94 -18.04 6.16
C GLU A 97 6.66 -16.56 5.89
N GLN A 98 5.55 -16.03 6.40
CA GLN A 98 5.18 -14.65 6.17
C GLN A 98 6.04 -13.72 7.05
N GLN A 99 6.92 -12.91 6.45
CA GLN A 99 7.78 -11.95 7.17
C GLN A 99 7.17 -10.54 7.26
N LEU A 100 6.38 -10.14 6.28
CA LEU A 100 5.69 -8.86 6.27
C LEU A 100 4.26 -9.05 5.82
N GLY A 101 3.33 -8.37 6.45
CA GLY A 101 1.91 -8.44 6.09
C GLY A 101 1.17 -7.16 6.44
N VAL A 102 0.42 -6.64 5.48
CA VAL A 102 -0.49 -5.51 5.73
C VAL A 102 -1.92 -6.02 5.64
N GLU A 103 -2.60 -6.10 6.78
CA GLU A 103 -3.98 -6.53 6.81
C GLU A 103 -4.95 -5.37 6.49
N VAL A 104 -6.07 -5.70 5.84
CA VAL A 104 -7.22 -4.82 5.68
C VAL A 104 -8.45 -5.48 6.28
N GLY A 105 -9.22 -4.70 7.04
CA GLY A 105 -10.36 -5.21 7.75
C GLY A 105 -10.72 -4.36 8.97
N ARG A 106 -11.40 -4.99 9.93
CA ARG A 106 -11.63 -4.40 11.24
C ARG A 106 -10.42 -4.71 12.13
N SER A 107 -9.91 -3.69 12.80
CA SER A 107 -8.74 -3.81 13.67
C SER A 107 -7.57 -4.50 12.94
N PRO A 108 -7.09 -3.96 11.81
CA PRO A 108 -6.06 -4.61 11.01
C PRO A 108 -4.76 -4.78 11.78
N VAL A 109 -4.07 -5.88 11.52
CA VAL A 109 -2.72 -6.18 12.00
C VAL A 109 -1.68 -5.72 10.97
N PHE A 110 -0.56 -5.20 11.48
CA PHE A 110 0.68 -5.09 10.71
C PHE A 110 1.63 -6.21 11.15
N LEU A 111 1.79 -7.22 10.31
CA LEU A 111 2.70 -8.33 10.54
C LEU A 111 4.10 -7.91 10.11
N TYR A 112 5.09 -8.16 10.95
CA TYR A 112 6.49 -7.92 10.66
C TYR A 112 7.33 -8.93 11.45
N GLU A 113 8.30 -9.53 10.80
CA GLU A 113 9.29 -10.40 11.42
C GLU A 113 10.63 -10.15 10.72
N ASP A 114 11.63 -9.75 11.49
CA ASP A 114 12.98 -9.53 11.00
C ASP A 114 13.83 -10.82 11.06
N GLN A 115 15.09 -10.71 10.63
CA GLN A 115 16.07 -11.81 10.65
C GLN A 115 16.30 -12.46 12.03
N SER A 116 15.86 -11.81 13.11
CA SER A 116 15.98 -12.33 14.48
C SER A 116 14.67 -12.90 15.03
N GLY A 117 13.63 -13.00 14.20
CA GLY A 117 12.31 -13.47 14.60
C GLY A 117 11.52 -12.44 15.41
N LYS A 118 11.79 -11.14 15.23
CA LYS A 118 11.16 -10.07 16.01
C LYS A 118 10.32 -9.11 15.16
N PRO A 119 9.23 -8.56 15.73
CA PRO A 119 8.55 -8.96 16.97
C PRO A 119 7.97 -10.38 16.88
N ALA A 120 7.66 -10.98 18.04
CA ALA A 120 6.87 -12.21 18.09
C ALA A 120 5.41 -11.94 17.67
N PRO A 121 4.65 -12.95 17.21
CA PRO A 121 3.28 -12.77 16.71
C PRO A 121 2.32 -12.05 17.66
N GLU A 122 2.44 -12.28 18.97
CA GLU A 122 1.66 -11.62 20.01
C GLU A 122 1.94 -10.12 20.14
N ASP A 123 3.10 -9.68 19.68
CA ASP A 123 3.58 -8.29 19.72
C ASP A 123 3.34 -7.55 18.40
N TYR A 124 2.68 -8.18 17.43
CA TYR A 124 2.33 -7.52 16.17
C TYR A 124 1.42 -6.29 16.41
N PRO A 125 1.75 -5.12 15.82
CA PRO A 125 0.94 -3.92 15.97
C PRO A 125 -0.50 -4.11 15.48
N LEU A 126 -1.45 -4.04 16.43
CA LEU A 126 -2.89 -4.13 16.19
C LEU A 126 -3.56 -2.75 16.25
N PHE A 127 -4.21 -2.33 15.16
CA PHE A 127 -4.85 -1.02 15.05
C PHE A 127 -6.34 -1.07 15.37
N ARG A 128 -6.68 -1.36 16.64
CA ARG A 128 -8.06 -1.63 17.10
C ARG A 128 -9.12 -0.61 16.68
N SER A 129 -8.75 0.68 16.60
CA SER A 129 -9.67 1.78 16.25
C SER A 129 -9.89 1.98 14.74
N LEU A 130 -9.27 1.16 13.87
CA LEU A 130 -9.47 1.23 12.43
C LEU A 130 -10.47 0.19 11.94
N ASN A 131 -11.25 0.56 10.93
CA ASN A 131 -12.03 -0.35 10.11
C ASN A 131 -11.95 0.10 8.65
N LEU A 132 -11.22 -0.65 7.82
CA LEU A 132 -11.04 -0.37 6.39
C LEU A 132 -12.03 -1.14 5.50
N ALA A 133 -12.79 -2.08 6.07
CA ALA A 133 -13.71 -2.95 5.34
C ALA A 133 -15.16 -2.51 5.47
N ASP A 134 -15.43 -1.23 5.17
CA ASP A 134 -16.78 -0.65 5.13
C ASP A 134 -17.40 -0.63 3.71
N GLY A 135 -16.66 -1.11 2.71
CA GLY A 135 -17.08 -1.14 1.31
C GLY A 135 -16.78 0.14 0.52
N LYS A 136 -16.16 1.15 1.14
CA LYS A 136 -15.80 2.43 0.52
C LYS A 136 -14.31 2.47 0.16
N TRP A 137 -13.95 3.52 -0.57
CA TRP A 137 -12.56 3.80 -0.91
C TRP A 137 -11.84 4.45 0.26
N HIS A 138 -10.63 3.98 0.54
CA HIS A 138 -9.72 4.54 1.51
C HIS A 138 -8.35 4.82 0.90
N ARG A 139 -7.74 5.93 1.30
CA ARG A 139 -6.32 6.20 1.10
C ARG A 139 -5.60 5.79 2.37
N VAL A 140 -4.70 4.83 2.28
CA VAL A 140 -3.94 4.32 3.41
C VAL A 140 -2.45 4.54 3.15
N ALA A 141 -1.77 5.13 4.11
CA ALA A 141 -0.33 5.18 4.16
C ALA A 141 0.15 4.48 5.42
N ILE A 142 1.12 3.59 5.29
CA ILE A 142 1.80 2.92 6.40
C ILE A 142 3.26 3.32 6.32
N SER A 143 3.82 3.78 7.43
CA SER A 143 5.22 4.20 7.51
C SER A 143 5.89 3.44 8.64
N VAL A 144 6.96 2.73 8.31
CA VAL A 144 7.86 2.07 9.25
C VAL A 144 9.10 2.92 9.36
N GLU A 145 9.35 3.43 10.56
CA GLU A 145 10.50 4.27 10.87
C GLU A 145 11.09 3.83 12.20
N LYS A 146 12.36 3.45 12.20
CA LYS A 146 13.12 2.98 13.36
C LYS A 146 12.44 1.83 14.10
N LYS A 147 11.73 2.07 15.20
CA LYS A 147 11.02 1.04 15.97
C LYS A 147 9.55 1.40 16.12
N THR A 148 8.99 2.05 15.10
CA THR A 148 7.60 2.48 15.09
C THR A 148 6.96 2.20 13.74
N VAL A 149 5.67 1.91 13.79
CA VAL A 149 4.80 1.86 12.62
C VAL A 149 3.68 2.89 12.78
N THR A 150 3.45 3.67 11.74
CA THR A 150 2.43 4.71 11.68
C THR A 150 1.48 4.42 10.53
N VAL A 151 0.18 4.34 10.82
CA VAL A 151 -0.89 4.21 9.83
C VAL A 151 -1.65 5.52 9.74
N ILE A 152 -1.78 6.04 8.52
CA ILE A 152 -2.57 7.23 8.19
C ILE A 152 -3.69 6.81 7.24
N VAL A 153 -4.94 7.10 7.61
CA VAL A 153 -6.13 6.77 6.83
C VAL A 153 -6.86 8.06 6.43
N ASP A 154 -7.17 8.16 5.14
CA ASP A 154 -7.93 9.24 4.51
C ASP A 154 -7.42 10.65 4.85
N CYS A 155 -6.12 10.77 5.11
CA CYS A 155 -5.43 12.02 5.50
C CYS A 155 -5.97 12.62 6.82
N LYS A 156 -6.75 11.87 7.60
CA LYS A 156 -7.46 12.38 8.78
C LYS A 156 -7.05 11.67 10.05
N GLN A 157 -7.02 10.34 10.01
CA GLN A 157 -6.70 9.53 11.17
C GLN A 157 -5.25 9.10 11.08
N LYS A 158 -4.46 9.43 12.10
CA LYS A 158 -3.07 9.00 12.25
C LYS A 158 -2.93 8.21 13.55
N ILE A 159 -2.41 6.99 13.47
CA ILE A 159 -2.15 6.13 14.62
C ILE A 159 -0.71 5.63 14.52
N THR A 160 0.06 5.82 15.58
CA THR A 160 1.42 5.31 15.70
C THR A 160 1.47 4.24 16.79
N LYS A 161 2.18 3.15 16.53
CA LYS A 161 2.41 2.04 17.45
C LYS A 161 3.90 1.69 17.50
N PRO A 162 4.40 1.20 18.65
CA PRO A 162 5.72 0.58 18.70
C PRO A 162 5.80 -0.61 17.74
N LEU A 163 6.96 -0.82 17.15
CA LEU A 163 7.32 -1.99 16.37
C LEU A 163 8.59 -2.56 16.98
N LEU A 164 8.47 -3.65 17.74
CA LEU A 164 9.54 -4.23 18.56
C LEU A 164 10.54 -5.06 17.75
N ARG A 165 10.93 -4.57 16.59
CA ARG A 165 11.98 -5.16 15.76
C ARG A 165 13.38 -4.86 16.31
N SER A 166 14.36 -5.66 15.87
CA SER A 166 15.77 -5.50 16.18
C SER A 166 16.37 -4.24 15.57
N ASP A 167 17.56 -3.86 16.05
CA ASP A 167 18.35 -2.80 15.41
C ASP A 167 18.96 -3.34 14.11
N ARG A 168 18.96 -2.54 13.03
CA ARG A 168 19.37 -2.98 11.68
C ARG A 168 18.51 -4.16 11.20
N ALA A 169 17.20 -4.01 11.36
CA ALA A 169 16.24 -5.02 10.95
C ALA A 169 16.24 -5.16 9.43
N SER A 170 16.20 -6.40 8.96
CA SER A 170 16.19 -6.75 7.55
C SER A 170 15.18 -7.84 7.28
N ILE A 171 14.47 -7.69 6.17
CA ILE A 171 13.65 -8.73 5.54
C ILE A 171 14.52 -9.36 4.45
N ASN A 172 14.50 -10.69 4.32
CA ASN A 172 15.32 -11.36 3.32
C ASN A 172 14.84 -10.94 1.91
N THR A 173 15.77 -10.69 0.97
CA THR A 173 15.40 -10.22 -0.37
C THR A 173 15.26 -11.33 -1.39
N ASN A 174 15.62 -12.57 -1.07
CA ASN A 174 15.31 -13.72 -1.92
C ASN A 174 13.84 -14.13 -1.88
N GLU A 175 13.04 -13.37 -1.14
CA GLU A 175 11.63 -13.60 -0.85
C GLU A 175 10.70 -13.38 -2.04
N CYS A 176 9.42 -13.64 -1.84
CA CYS A 176 8.35 -13.34 -2.79
C CYS A 176 7.31 -12.41 -2.16
N TRP A 177 6.89 -11.38 -2.90
CA TRP A 177 5.70 -10.60 -2.57
C TRP A 177 4.48 -11.28 -3.14
N ALA A 178 3.38 -11.27 -2.40
CA ALA A 178 2.08 -11.64 -2.90
C ALA A 178 1.05 -10.54 -2.64
N VAL A 179 0.28 -10.18 -3.67
CA VAL A 179 -0.94 -9.39 -3.50
C VAL A 179 -2.11 -10.36 -3.40
N HIS A 180 -2.80 -10.37 -2.26
CA HIS A 180 -3.93 -11.26 -2.10
C HIS A 180 -5.20 -10.70 -2.75
N SER A 181 -6.28 -11.43 -2.62
CA SER A 181 -7.54 -11.18 -3.32
C SER A 181 -8.58 -10.41 -2.50
N ALA A 182 -9.62 -9.92 -3.19
CA ALA A 182 -10.85 -9.33 -2.64
C ALA A 182 -10.85 -7.81 -2.34
N TRP A 183 -9.94 -7.05 -2.92
CA TRP A 183 -9.97 -5.57 -2.95
C TRP A 183 -9.92 -5.00 -4.36
N LEU A 184 -10.28 -3.72 -4.45
CA LEU A 184 -9.96 -2.86 -5.58
C LEU A 184 -8.75 -2.00 -5.22
N VAL A 185 -7.78 -1.85 -6.13
CA VAL A 185 -6.67 -0.87 -5.97
C VAL A 185 -6.72 0.15 -7.12
N SER A 186 -6.81 1.45 -6.80
CA SER A 186 -7.00 2.54 -7.78
C SER A 186 -5.70 3.22 -8.16
N ARG A 187 -5.32 3.21 -9.44
CA ARG A 187 -4.22 3.96 -10.07
C ARG A 187 -4.75 5.25 -10.74
N PRO A 188 -4.26 6.44 -10.32
CA PRO A 188 -4.54 7.71 -10.98
C PRO A 188 -4.16 7.71 -12.46
N ASN A 189 -5.02 8.24 -13.33
CA ASN A 189 -4.67 8.49 -14.74
C ASN A 189 -4.03 9.88 -14.93
N PRO A 190 -2.84 10.00 -15.55
CA PRO A 190 -2.20 11.29 -15.74
C PRO A 190 -3.11 12.26 -16.53
N SER A 191 -3.15 13.52 -16.10
CA SER A 191 -3.85 14.60 -16.83
C SER A 191 -3.19 14.82 -18.19
N ARG A 192 -3.99 15.10 -19.24
CA ARG A 192 -3.42 15.58 -20.50
C ARG A 192 -2.63 16.87 -20.22
N GLY A 193 -1.31 16.84 -20.41
CA GLY A 193 -0.42 17.98 -20.16
C GLY A 193 0.50 17.86 -18.92
N SER A 194 0.31 16.86 -18.05
CA SER A 194 1.28 16.54 -16.99
C SER A 194 2.25 15.47 -17.50
N SER A 195 3.13 15.85 -18.43
CA SER A 195 4.31 15.04 -18.74
C SER A 195 5.38 15.36 -17.69
N GLY A 196 5.73 14.39 -16.84
CA GLY A 196 6.94 14.44 -16.01
C GLY A 196 6.90 15.29 -14.73
N ALA A 197 6.12 14.88 -13.72
CA ALA A 197 6.26 15.43 -12.36
C ALA A 197 6.13 14.35 -11.26
N LEU A 198 6.71 13.17 -11.51
CA LEU A 198 7.07 12.23 -10.43
C LEU A 198 8.60 12.05 -10.30
N ALA A 199 9.38 12.61 -11.21
CA ALA A 199 10.84 12.59 -11.17
C ALA A 199 11.36 13.93 -10.64
N GLY A 200 12.02 13.88 -9.49
CA GLY A 200 12.65 15.04 -8.87
C GLY A 200 11.73 15.70 -7.84
N HIS A 201 11.87 15.30 -6.58
CA HIS A 201 12.40 16.17 -5.53
C HIS A 201 12.60 15.30 -4.30
N SER A 202 13.82 14.79 -4.20
CA SER A 202 14.35 14.13 -3.04
C SER A 202 14.50 15.15 -1.90
N ARG A 203 13.52 15.16 -1.00
CA ARG A 203 13.60 15.78 0.34
C ARG A 203 12.32 15.43 1.07
N HIS A 204 12.41 14.57 2.08
CA HIS A 204 11.36 14.28 3.07
C HIS A 204 9.96 14.21 2.45
N TYR A 205 9.43 13.01 2.21
CA TYR A 205 7.98 12.86 2.04
C TYR A 205 7.35 12.75 3.44
N PRO A 206 7.00 13.84 4.16
CA PRO A 206 5.89 13.70 5.08
C PRO A 206 4.72 13.29 4.20
N VAL A 207 3.97 12.28 4.62
CA VAL A 207 2.76 11.82 3.95
C VAL A 207 1.75 12.99 3.90
N LYS A 208 1.93 13.91 2.94
CA LYS A 208 1.00 14.99 2.61
C LYS A 208 0.06 14.41 1.58
N CYS A 209 -0.96 13.72 2.06
CA CYS A 209 -2.09 13.37 1.24
C CYS A 209 -2.97 14.62 1.07
N GLU A 210 -2.89 15.31 -0.06
CA GLU A 210 -3.87 16.35 -0.40
C GLU A 210 -5.19 15.69 -0.82
N ALA A 211 -6.26 16.05 -0.11
CA ALA A 211 -7.62 15.68 -0.46
C ALA A 211 -8.05 16.42 -1.74
N PRO A 212 -8.71 15.76 -2.71
CA PRO A 212 -9.37 16.48 -3.77
C PRO A 212 -10.48 17.35 -3.17
N ASN A 213 -10.44 18.65 -3.46
CA ASN A 213 -11.44 19.62 -3.04
C ASN A 213 -12.86 19.10 -3.29
N ALA A 214 -13.68 19.06 -2.23
CA ALA A 214 -15.10 18.78 -2.36
C ALA A 214 -15.74 19.86 -3.26
N PRO A 215 -16.66 19.49 -4.18
CA PRO A 215 -17.38 20.49 -4.95
C PRO A 215 -18.20 21.38 -3.99
N ASN A 216 -17.97 22.69 -4.09
CA ASN A 216 -18.71 23.71 -3.36
C ASN A 216 -20.22 23.53 -3.63
N SER A 217 -20.96 23.05 -2.63
CA SER A 217 -22.40 23.23 -2.58
C SER A 217 -22.70 24.61 -1.98
N LYS A 218 -23.59 25.36 -2.65
CA LYS A 218 -24.18 26.70 -2.37
C LYS A 218 -23.73 27.72 -3.44
N SER A 219 -24.61 28.47 -4.11
CA SER A 219 -25.94 28.94 -3.70
C SER A 219 -26.89 29.07 -4.90
N LYS A 220 -28.11 28.52 -4.77
CA LYS A 220 -29.30 29.05 -5.44
C LYS A 220 -29.54 30.46 -4.89
N ARG A 221 -29.51 31.47 -5.75
CA ARG A 221 -30.46 32.59 -5.76
C ARG A 221 -30.32 33.36 -7.06
#